data_AF-A0A7V9ATN9-F1
#
_entry.id   AF-A0A7V9ATN9-F1
#
_cell.length_a   1.000
_cell.length_b   1.000
_cell.length_c   1.000
_cell.angle_alpha   90.00
_cell.angle_beta   90.00
_cell.angle_gamma   90.00
#
_symmetry.space_group_name_H-M   'P 1'
#
loop_
_entity.id
_entity.type
_entity.pdbx_description
1 polymer ?
#
loop_
_entity_poly.entity_id
_entity_poly.type
_entity_poly.pdbx_seq_one_letter_code
_entity_poly.pdbx_strand_id
1 'polypeptide(L)' 'MRAVKGIHHITAISGNAQENLDFYAGILGMRLGKKSVNQDDPGTYHLFYADAEGHPGTDLTFFPWERL' A
#
# COMPACT_ATOMS: atom_id res chain seq x y z
N MET A 1 -10.12 16.97 24.21
CA MET A 1 -9.41 16.54 22.99
C MET A 1 -10.02 15.22 22.51
N ARG A 2 -10.13 14.99 21.19
CA ARG A 2 -10.46 13.65 20.67
C ARG A 2 -9.19 12.82 20.62
N ALA A 3 -9.24 11.59 21.13
CA ALA A 3 -8.12 10.67 21.08
C ALA A 3 -7.92 10.13 19.65
N VAL A 4 -6.66 10.06 19.20
CA VAL A 4 -6.28 9.30 18.00
C VAL A 4 -6.41 7.82 18.34
N LYS A 5 -7.14 7.06 17.52
CA LYS A 5 -7.47 5.66 17.78
C LYS A 5 -6.34 4.68 17.48
N GLY A 6 -5.34 5.09 16.69
CA GLY A 6 -4.21 4.26 16.26
C GLY A 6 -3.71 4.67 14.88
N ILE A 7 -2.88 3.81 14.29
CA ILE A 7 -2.42 3.93 12.89
C ILE A 7 -3.62 3.65 11.97
N HIS A 8 -3.74 4.42 10.89
CA HIS A 8 -4.72 4.16 9.84
C HIS A 8 -4.09 3.37 8.68
N HIS A 9 -2.98 3.85 8.16
CA HIS A 9 -2.14 3.18 7.17
C HIS A 9 -0.71 3.71 7.27
N ILE A 10 0.24 3.02 6.65
CA ILE A 10 1.61 3.51 6.41
C ILE A 10 1.86 3.51 4.91
N THR A 11 2.51 4.56 4.40
CA THR A 11 2.90 4.67 2.99
C THR A 11 4.42 4.65 2.88
N ALA A 12 4.94 3.86 1.93
CA ALA A 12 6.37 3.78 1.63
C ALA A 12 6.63 3.85 0.12
N ILE A 13 7.88 4.13 -0.25
CA ILE A 13 8.35 4.00 -1.63
C ILE A 13 9.01 2.63 -1.77
N SER A 14 8.78 1.95 -2.89
CA SER A 14 9.43 0.68 -3.22
C SER A 14 10.06 0.70 -4.60
N GLY A 15 10.79 -0.36 -4.94
CA GLY A 15 11.26 -0.62 -6.31
C GLY A 15 10.14 -1.12 -7.22
N ASN A 16 10.43 -2.15 -8.01
CA ASN A 16 9.52 -2.71 -9.01
C ASN A 16 8.13 -3.09 -8.43
N ALA A 17 7.07 -2.76 -9.17
CA ALA A 17 5.69 -2.98 -8.72
C ALA A 17 5.32 -4.48 -8.62
N GLN A 18 5.85 -5.32 -9.51
CA GLN A 18 5.59 -6.76 -9.49
C GLN A 18 6.30 -7.42 -8.31
N GLU A 19 7.56 -7.08 -8.05
CA GLU A 19 8.28 -7.60 -6.88
C GLU A 19 7.60 -7.19 -5.57
N ASN A 20 7.09 -5.95 -5.51
CA ASN A 20 6.28 -5.48 -4.38
C ASN A 20 5.00 -6.33 -4.22
N LEU A 21 4.25 -6.53 -5.30
CA LEU A 21 3.05 -7.37 -5.30
C LEU A 21 3.33 -8.82 -4.89
N ASP A 22 4.38 -9.43 -5.44
CA ASP A 22 4.76 -10.80 -5.15
C ASP A 22 5.12 -10.97 -3.66
N PHE A 23 5.77 -9.99 -3.06
CA PHE A 23 6.08 -10.02 -1.64
C PHE A 23 4.83 -9.81 -0.77
N TYR A 24 4.10 -8.71 -0.92
CA TYR A 24 3.00 -8.36 -0.01
C TYR A 24 1.78 -9.26 -0.20
N ALA A 25 1.41 -9.60 -1.44
CA ALA A 25 0.28 -10.49 -1.69
C ALA A 25 0.68 -11.96 -1.73
N GLY A 26 1.81 -12.29 -2.34
CA GLY A 26 2.25 -13.69 -2.49
C GLY A 26 2.86 -14.28 -1.23
N ILE A 27 3.86 -13.62 -0.65
CA ILE A 27 4.59 -14.13 0.52
C ILE A 27 3.85 -13.82 1.83
N LEU A 28 3.44 -12.56 2.02
CA LEU A 28 2.76 -12.15 3.26
C LEU A 28 1.25 -12.45 3.26
N GLY A 29 0.67 -12.80 2.10
CA GLY A 29 -0.74 -13.14 1.99
C GLY A 29 -1.70 -11.97 2.18
N MET A 30 -1.24 -10.72 2.07
CA MET A 30 -2.09 -9.54 2.19
C MET A 30 -2.98 -9.40 0.95
N ARG A 31 -4.16 -8.82 1.12
CA ARG A 31 -5.07 -8.54 0.00
C ARG A 31 -4.65 -7.24 -0.67
N LEU A 32 -4.39 -7.27 -1.98
CA LEU A 32 -4.35 -6.05 -2.79
C LEU A 32 -5.77 -5.46 -2.89
N GLY A 33 -6.13 -4.62 -1.93
CA GLY A 33 -7.48 -4.07 -1.79
C GLY A 33 -7.79 -2.96 -2.80
N LYS A 34 -6.75 -2.22 -3.24
CA LYS A 34 -6.90 -1.16 -4.24
C LYS A 34 -5.62 -1.02 -5.07
N LYS A 35 -5.82 -0.81 -6.38
CA LYS A 35 -4.79 -0.34 -7.31
C LYS A 35 -5.25 0.97 -7.91
N SER A 36 -4.51 2.04 -7.66
CA SER A 36 -4.79 3.39 -8.12
C SER A 36 -3.52 4.02 -8.67
N VAL A 37 -3.57 5.31 -9.00
CA VAL A 37 -2.41 6.16 -9.22
C VAL A 37 -2.22 7.11 -8.04
N ASN A 38 -1.00 7.61 -7.85
CA ASN A 38 -0.71 8.71 -6.94
C ASN A 38 -1.45 9.96 -7.42
N GLN A 39 -2.15 10.65 -6.50
CA GLN A 39 -2.95 11.82 -6.84
C GLN A 39 -2.08 13.05 -7.18
N ASP A 40 -0.86 13.11 -6.65
CA ASP A 40 0.11 14.16 -6.94
C ASP A 40 0.94 13.87 -8.21
N ASP A 41 1.08 12.59 -8.57
CA ASP A 41 1.78 12.11 -9.78
C ASP A 41 1.03 10.93 -10.43
N PRO A 42 0.07 11.20 -11.33
CA PRO A 42 -0.78 10.18 -11.93
C PRO A 42 -0.03 9.14 -12.80
N GLY A 43 1.26 9.35 -13.11
CA GLY A 43 2.11 8.38 -13.79
C GLY A 43 2.59 7.24 -12.88
N THR A 44 2.50 7.42 -11.56
CA THR A 44 2.98 6.48 -10.54
C THR A 44 1.81 5.68 -9.96
N TYR A 45 1.98 4.35 -9.83
CA TYR A 45 1.01 3.52 -9.12
C TYR A 45 0.93 3.87 -7.63
N HIS A 46 -0.26 3.70 -7.06
CA HIS A 46 -0.48 3.64 -5.62
C HIS A 46 -1.16 2.31 -5.29
N LEU A 47 -0.38 1.39 -4.71
CA LEU A 47 -0.81 0.03 -4.38
C LEU A 47 -1.21 -0.02 -2.90
N PHE A 48 -2.35 -0.66 -2.59
CA PHE A 48 -2.89 -0.75 -1.22
C PHE A 48 -3.05 -2.22 -0.83
N TYR A 49 -2.34 -2.63 0.22
CA TYR A 49 -2.38 -3.97 0.78
C TYR A 49 -2.95 -3.93 2.19
N ALA A 50 -3.99 -4.71 2.46
CA ALA A 50 -4.63 -4.75 3.77
C ALA A 50 -5.05 -6.17 4.14
N ASP A 51 -5.73 -6.32 5.27
CA ASP A 51 -6.49 -7.53 5.56
C ASP A 51 -7.64 -7.74 4.56
N ALA A 52 -8.41 -8.82 4.73
CA ALA A 52 -9.44 -9.20 3.79
C ALA A 52 -10.55 -8.14 3.67
N GLU A 53 -10.84 -7.39 4.72
CA GLU A 53 -11.93 -6.40 4.77
C GLU A 53 -11.46 -4.94 4.59
N GLY A 54 -10.16 -4.67 4.68
CA GLY A 54 -9.57 -3.33 4.58
C GLY A 54 -9.68 -2.50 5.87
N HIS A 55 -9.51 -3.12 7.04
CA HIS A 55 -9.65 -2.41 8.32
C HIS A 55 -8.52 -1.37 8.55
N PRO A 56 -8.82 -0.19 9.12
CA PRO A 56 -7.81 0.78 9.53
C PRO A 56 -6.78 0.17 10.48
N GLY A 57 -5.50 0.43 10.22
CA GLY A 57 -4.36 -0.12 10.96
C GLY A 57 -3.76 -1.38 10.35
N THR A 58 -4.37 -1.95 9.31
CA THR A 58 -3.83 -3.09 8.55
C THR A 58 -3.24 -2.69 7.20
N ASP A 59 -3.51 -1.48 6.75
CA ASP A 59 -3.20 -1.00 5.39
C ASP A 59 -1.74 -0.53 5.27
N LEU A 60 -1.03 -1.14 4.31
CA LEU A 60 0.29 -0.74 3.83
C LEU A 60 0.16 -0.33 2.37
N THR A 61 0.62 0.88 2.06
CA THR A 61 0.53 1.41 0.70
C THR A 61 1.89 1.76 0.11
N PHE A 62 2.02 1.60 -1.20
CA PHE A 62 3.29 1.77 -1.90
C PHE A 62 3.17 2.65 -3.13
N PHE A 63 4.17 3.51 -3.31
CA PHE A 63 4.54 4.11 -4.58
C PHE A 63 5.74 3.33 -5.15
N PRO A 64 5.54 2.42 -6.12
CA PRO A 64 6.63 1.62 -6.68
C PRO A 64 7.36 2.43 -7.77
N TRP A 65 8.53 2.96 -7.41
CA TRP A 65 9.42 3.66 -8.32
C TRP A 65 10.51 2.69 -8.77
N GLU A 66 10.39 2.20 -10.01
CA GLU A 66 11.30 1.16 -10.55
C GLU A 66 12.78 1.60 -10.59
N ARG A 67 13.04 2.90 -10.54
CA ARG A 67 14.37 3.50 -10.56
C ARG A 67 14.48 4.46 -9.39
N LEU A 68 14.82 3.93 -8.22
CA LEU A 68 15.36 4.72 -7.11
C LEU A 68 16.85 5.02 -7.34
#